data_AF-A0A842YIG8-F1
#
_entry.id   AF-A0A842YIG8-F1
#
_cell.length_a   1.000
_cell.length_b   1.000
_cell.length_c   1.000
_cell.angle_alpha   90.00
_cell.angle_beta   90.00
_cell.angle_gamma   90.00
#
_symmetry.space_group_name_H-M   'P 1'
#
loop_
_entity.id
_entity.type
_entity.pdbx_description
1 polymer ?
#
loop_
_entity_poly.entity_id
_entity_poly.type
_entity_poly.pdbx_seq_one_letter_code
_entity_poly.pdbx_strand_id
1 'polypeptide(L)' 'MSDYPAHIEIEPRVHLIRGQNEARFPEANTLLIDDEILTLVDAGSNPEQVFLTLRDLGHQPEDLERIVLTHYHA' A
#
# COMPACT_ATOMS: atom_id res chain seq x y z
N MET A 1 3.29 19.41 -6.02
CA MET A 1 2.68 18.07 -5.96
C MET A 1 3.70 17.12 -6.56
N SER A 2 3.95 15.96 -5.95
CA SER A 2 4.92 14.98 -6.46
C SER A 2 4.55 14.60 -7.89
N ASP A 3 5.51 14.60 -8.83
CA ASP A 3 5.30 14.24 -10.24
C ASP A 3 5.00 12.74 -10.45
N TYR A 4 4.89 11.98 -9.36
CA TYR A 4 4.70 10.55 -9.38
C TYR A 4 3.28 10.15 -8.98
N PRO A 5 2.69 9.13 -9.62
CA PRO A 5 1.37 8.64 -9.27
C PRO A 5 1.37 7.96 -7.90
N ALA A 6 0.26 8.11 -7.17
CA ALA A 6 0.03 7.50 -5.86
C ALA A 6 -0.01 5.96 -5.90
N HIS A 7 -0.37 5.40 -7.05
CA HIS A 7 -0.54 3.97 -7.29
C HIS A 7 0.04 3.58 -8.66
N ILE A 8 0.76 2.47 -8.71
CA ILE A 8 1.28 1.86 -9.94
C ILE A 8 1.18 0.34 -9.81
N GLU A 9 0.69 -0.36 -10.84
CA GLU A 9 0.93 -1.80 -10.96
C GLU A 9 2.34 -2.04 -11.53
N ILE A 10 3.21 -2.68 -10.75
CA ILE A 10 4.64 -2.86 -11.08
C ILE A 10 4.93 -4.23 -11.69
N GLU A 11 4.12 -5.23 -11.37
CA GLU A 11 4.06 -6.57 -11.95
C GLU A 11 2.59 -7.01 -11.92
N PRO A 12 2.17 -8.01 -12.72
CA PRO A 12 0.78 -8.48 -12.69
C PRO A 12 0.33 -8.77 -11.27
N ARG A 13 -0.75 -8.11 -10.83
CA ARG A 13 -1.33 -8.22 -9.47
C ARG A 13 -0.44 -7.70 -8.33
N VAL A 14 0.65 -7.02 -8.63
CA VAL A 14 1.52 -6.40 -7.62
C VAL A 14 1.47 -4.90 -7.79
N HIS A 15 0.91 -4.22 -6.79
CA HIS A 15 0.67 -2.80 -6.81
C HIS A 15 1.57 -2.09 -5.80
N LEU A 16 2.31 -1.09 -6.27
CA LEU A 16 3.00 -0.12 -5.45
C LEU A 16 2.04 1.01 -5.06
N ILE A 17 1.87 1.23 -3.76
CA ILE A 17 1.08 2.32 -3.18
C ILE A 17 2.02 3.24 -2.43
N ARG A 18 2.04 4.52 -2.79
CA ARG A 18 2.94 5.52 -2.18
C ARG A 18 2.31 6.15 -0.95
N GLY A 19 2.41 5.48 0.19
CA GLY A 19 1.91 5.99 1.45
C GLY A 19 2.54 7.33 1.82
N GLN A 20 1.77 8.22 2.43
CA GLN A 20 2.33 9.42 3.05
C GLN A 20 3.17 9.01 4.27
N ASN A 21 4.35 9.61 4.40
CA ASN A 21 5.20 9.42 5.57
C ASN A 21 5.42 10.75 6.28
N GLU A 22 5.42 10.72 7.60
CA GLU A 22 5.72 11.88 8.46
C GLU A 22 7.22 11.98 8.80
N ALA A 23 8.05 11.11 8.21
CA ALA A 23 9.48 11.04 8.45
C ALA A 23 10.31 11.89 7.46
N ARG A 24 11.64 11.84 7.62
CA ARG A 24 12.62 12.52 6.75
C ARG A 24 12.46 12.20 5.26
N PHE A 25 11.97 11.01 4.94
CA PHE A 25 11.62 10.62 3.59
C PHE A 25 10.10 10.69 3.41
N PRO A 26 9.61 11.33 2.34
CA PRO A 26 8.20 11.72 2.22
C PRO A 26 7.25 10.55 1.97
N GLU A 27 7.77 9.39 1.55
CA GLU A 27 6.96 8.25 1.12
C GLU A 27 7.29 7.02 1.97
N ALA A 28 6.25 6.34 2.45
CA ALA A 28 6.32 5.03 3.10
C ALA A 28 5.56 4.07 2.20
N ASN A 29 6.29 3.50 1.24
CA ASN A 29 5.70 2.68 0.21
C ASN A 29 5.14 1.39 0.80
N THR A 30 4.02 0.97 0.23
CA THR A 30 3.31 -0.26 0.57
C THR A 30 3.15 -1.08 -0.71
N LEU A 31 3.26 -2.40 -0.61
CA LEU A 31 2.90 -3.28 -1.71
C LEU A 31 1.57 -3.96 -1.40
N LEU A 32 0.67 -3.98 -2.38
CA LEU A 32 -0.52 -4.81 -2.37
C LEU A 32 -0.33 -5.94 -3.39
N ILE A 33 -0.49 -7.18 -2.93
CA ILE A 33 -0.48 -8.37 -3.79
C ILE A 33 -1.94 -8.85 -3.89
N ASP A 34 -2.53 -8.66 -5.06
CA ASP A 34 -3.92 -8.97 -5.40
C ASP A 34 -4.03 -10.36 -6.03
N ASP A 35 -3.71 -11.38 -5.24
CA ASP A 35 -3.78 -12.79 -5.63
C ASP A 35 -4.83 -13.54 -4.80
N GLU A 36 -4.81 -14.89 -4.80
CA GLU A 36 -5.73 -15.70 -3.98
C GLU A 36 -5.77 -15.28 -2.50
N ILE A 37 -4.64 -14.80 -1.97
CA ILE A 37 -4.56 -14.21 -0.62
C ILE A 37 -4.25 -12.72 -0.77
N LEU A 38 -5.23 -11.86 -0.49
CA LEU A 38 -5.05 -10.42 -0.53
C LEU A 38 -4.06 -9.98 0.57
N THR A 39 -2.85 -9.62 0.15
CA THR A 39 -1.72 -9.39 1.05
C THR A 39 -1.20 -7.98 0.96
N LEU A 40 -1.08 -7.32 2.11
CA LEU A 40 -0.42 -6.03 2.26
C LEU A 40 1.00 -6.23 2.81
N VAL A 41 2.01 -5.63 2.18
CA VAL A 41 3.39 -5.58 2.69
C VAL A 41 3.70 -4.15 3.10
N ASP A 42 4.00 -3.97 4.38
CA ASP A 42 3.98 -2.71 5.12
C ASP A 42 2.61 -2.01 5.08
N ALA A 43 2.43 -0.98 5.91
CA ALA A 43 1.15 -0.24 6.00
C ALA A 43 1.32 1.28 5.94
N GLY A 44 2.57 1.76 5.81
CA GLY A 44 2.90 3.16 5.96
C GLY A 44 2.49 3.75 7.32
N SER A 45 2.53 5.08 7.43
CA SER A 45 2.13 5.83 8.63
C SER A 45 0.68 6.29 8.55
N ASN A 46 0.15 6.47 7.34
CA ASN A 46 -1.22 6.87 7.06
C ASN A 46 -1.87 5.89 6.06
N PRO A 47 -2.93 5.14 6.47
CA PRO A 47 -3.55 4.11 5.65
C PRO A 47 -4.51 4.65 4.58
N GLU A 48 -4.82 5.96 4.54
CA GLU A 48 -5.83 6.52 3.63
C GLU A 48 -5.57 6.19 2.16
N GLN A 49 -4.31 6.28 1.71
CA GLN A 49 -3.97 5.93 0.33
C GLN A 49 -4.16 4.44 0.05
N VAL A 50 -3.81 3.57 1.00
CA VAL A 50 -4.04 2.13 0.88
C VAL A 50 -5.54 1.85 0.73
N PHE A 51 -6.37 2.48 1.55
CA PHE A 51 -7.83 2.30 1.49
C PHE A 51 -8.47 2.87 0.23
N LEU A 52 -7.93 3.95 -0.32
CA LEU A 52 -8.37 4.47 -1.63
C LEU A 52 -8.00 3.47 -2.74
N THR A 53 -6.75 3.02 -2.78
CA THR A 53 -6.30 2.05 -3.80
C THR A 53 -7.06 0.72 -3.71
N LEU A 54 -7.32 0.19 -2.52
CA LEU A 54 -8.14 -1.02 -2.36
C LEU A 54 -9.52 -0.85 -3.00
N ARG A 55 -10.18 0.27 -2.70
CA ARG A 55 -11.51 0.58 -3.27
C ARG A 55 -11.49 0.77 -4.78
N ASP A 56 -10.45 1.42 -5.31
CA ASP A 56 -10.26 1.60 -6.75
C ASP A 56 -10.04 0.26 -7.48
N LEU A 57 -9.43 -0.72 -6.80
CA LEU A 57 -9.23 -2.09 -7.29
C LEU A 57 -10.45 -3.01 -7.04
N GLY A 58 -11.49 -2.52 -6.38
CA GLY A 58 -12.73 -3.27 -6.12
C GLY A 58 -12.75 -4.07 -4.80
N HIS A 59 -11.77 -3.85 -3.93
CA HIS A 59 -11.67 -4.46 -2.60
C HIS A 59 -12.12 -3.49 -1.49
N GLN A 60 -12.38 -4.04 -0.31
CA GLN A 60 -12.54 -3.32 0.96
C GLN A 60 -11.35 -3.60 1.88
N PRO A 61 -11.04 -2.71 2.85
CA PRO A 61 -10.01 -2.97 3.85
C PRO A 61 -10.19 -4.28 4.61
N GLU A 62 -11.44 -4.71 4.83
CA GLU A 62 -11.80 -5.96 5.51
C GLU A 62 -11.49 -7.22 4.69
N ASP A 63 -11.26 -7.07 3.37
CA ASP A 63 -10.87 -8.19 2.49
C ASP A 63 -9.39 -8.56 2.65
N LEU A 64 -8.59 -7.72 3.33
CA LEU A 64 -7.18 -8.02 3.60
C LEU A 64 -7.06 -9.25 4.52
N GLU A 65 -6.52 -10.33 3.98
CA GLU A 65 -6.32 -11.58 4.72
C GLU A 65 -4.95 -11.63 5.42
N ARG A 66 -3.98 -10.87 4.90
CA ARG A 66 -2.61 -10.88 5.41
C ARG A 66 -1.97 -9.50 5.38
N ILE A 67 -1.29 -9.19 6.48
CA ILE A 67 -0.40 -8.04 6.59
C ILE A 67 0.99 -8.55 6.97
N VAL A 68 2.00 -8.21 6.17
CA VAL A 68 3.41 -8.51 6.42
C VAL A 68 4.10 -7.19 6.73
N LEU A 69 4.59 -7.03 7.96
CA LEU A 69 5.43 -5.88 8.30
C LEU A 69 6.89 -6.27 8.09
N THR A 70 7.61 -5.50 7.28
CA THR A 70 9.03 -5.76 7.00
C THR A 70 9.87 -5.63 8.27
N HIS A 71 9.57 -4.63 9.09
CA HIS A 71 10.19 -4.38 10.38
C HIS A 71 9.39 -3.34 11.18
N TYR A 72 9.82 -3.09 12.42
CA TYR A 72 9.28 -2.03 13.27
C TYR A 72 10.21 -0.81 13.24
N HIS A 73 9.65 0.36 12.95
CA HIS A 73 10.31 1.66 13.14
C HIS A 73 10.05 2.13 14.58
N ALA A 74 11.11 2.41 15.34
CA ALA A 74 11.05 2.93 16.70
C ALA A 74 10.97 4.46 16.75
#